data_AF-A0A2G5RFC0-F1
#
_entry.id   AF-A0A2G5RFC0-F1
#
_cell.length_a   1.000
_cell.length_b   1.000
_cell.length_c   1.000
_cell.angle_alpha   90.00
_cell.angle_beta   90.00
_cell.angle_gamma   90.00
#
_symmetry.space_group_name_H-M   'P 1'
#
loop_
_entity.id
_entity.type
_entity.pdbx_description
1 polymer ?
#
loop_
_entity_poly.entity_id
_entity_poly.type
_entity_poly.pdbx_seq_one_letter_code
_entity_poly.pdbx_strand_id
1 'polypeptide(L)'
;METFEKLAARAQASREAEGRTPVVETVADAIALARSIAETLDGLSGDARLLMLSNLDDVRRALEGRAASLSGEMQVQRAQITAMNRGLRAIDGYGGRAGRGER
;
A
#
# COMPACT_ATOMS: atom_id res chain seq x y z
N MET A 1 25.72 3.34 7.01
CA MET A 1 25.84 2.22 6.06
C MET A 1 24.82 1.11 6.33
N GLU A 2 24.56 0.70 7.58
CA GLU A 2 23.58 -0.39 7.87
C GLU A 2 22.15 -0.19 7.34
N THR A 3 21.64 1.04 7.30
CA THR A 3 20.26 1.32 6.84
C THR A 3 20.08 1.09 5.34
N PHE A 4 21.09 1.42 4.55
CA PHE A 4 21.08 1.27 3.10
C PHE A 4 21.13 -0.20 2.68
N GLU A 5 21.95 -1.01 3.34
CA GLU A 5 22.04 -2.45 3.07
C GLU A 5 20.75 -3.18 3.46
N LYS A 6 20.14 -2.81 4.60
CA LYS A 6 18.82 -3.31 4.99
C LYS A 6 17.73 -2.93 3.98
N LEU A 7 17.75 -1.70 3.47
CA LEU A 7 16.83 -1.25 2.43
C LEU A 7 17.06 -1.96 1.09
N ALA A 8 18.31 -2.22 0.70
CA ALA A 8 18.64 -2.95 -0.51
C ALA A 8 18.18 -4.42 -0.44
N ALA A 9 18.41 -5.09 0.70
CA ALA A 9 17.92 -6.45 0.93
C ALA A 9 16.39 -6.51 0.93
N ARG A 10 15.72 -5.51 1.51
CA ARG A 10 14.24 -5.40 1.47
C ARG A 10 13.71 -5.08 0.09
N ALA A 11 14.39 -4.24 -0.69
CA ALA A 11 14.04 -3.97 -2.08
C ALA A 11 14.15 -5.24 -2.92
N GLN A 12 15.17 -6.07 -2.68
CA GLN A 12 15.34 -7.35 -3.35
C GLN A 12 14.23 -8.35 -2.95
N ALA A 13 13.95 -8.49 -1.66
CA ALA A 13 12.85 -9.32 -1.17
C ALA A 13 11.47 -8.84 -1.66
N SER A 14 11.30 -7.52 -1.83
CA SER A 14 10.11 -6.94 -2.43
C SER A 14 10.00 -7.31 -3.91
N ARG A 15 11.08 -7.22 -4.69
CA ARG A 15 11.10 -7.65 -6.10
C ARG A 15 10.76 -9.13 -6.25
N GLU A 16 11.34 -9.99 -5.43
CA GLU A 16 11.08 -11.44 -5.42
C GLU A 16 9.62 -11.76 -5.04
N ALA A 17 9.01 -10.93 -4.20
CA ALA A 17 7.61 -11.04 -3.82
C ALA A 17 6.65 -10.25 -4.74
N GLU A 18 7.08 -9.82 -5.94
CA GLU A 18 6.27 -9.00 -6.87
C GLU A 18 5.70 -7.72 -6.20
N GLY A 19 6.51 -7.13 -5.33
CA GLY A 19 6.20 -5.94 -4.54
C GLY A 19 5.24 -6.16 -3.37
N ARG A 20 4.84 -7.40 -3.05
CA ARG A 20 3.94 -7.70 -1.92
C ARG A 20 4.58 -7.38 -0.58
N THR A 21 5.90 -7.45 -0.49
CA THR A 21 6.65 -7.04 0.71
C THR A 21 6.98 -5.55 0.61
N PRO A 22 6.60 -4.72 1.60
CA PRO A 22 6.92 -3.30 1.59
C PRO A 22 8.43 -3.09 1.76
N VAL A 23 9.01 -2.22 0.91
CA VAL A 23 10.44 -1.87 0.97
C VAL A 23 10.76 -1.02 2.21
N VAL A 24 9.79 -0.22 2.65
CA VAL A 24 9.87 0.66 3.83
C VAL A 24 8.72 0.32 4.78
N GLU A 25 9.02 0.24 6.08
CA GLU A 25 8.03 -0.09 7.12
C GLU A 25 7.42 1.17 7.75
N THR A 26 8.15 2.28 7.72
CA THR A 26 7.72 3.54 8.35
C THR A 26 7.79 4.73 7.39
N VAL A 27 7.02 5.77 7.69
CA VAL A 27 7.07 7.06 6.98
C VAL A 27 8.45 7.71 7.14
N ALA A 28 9.10 7.53 8.29
CA ALA A 28 10.45 8.04 8.52
C ALA A 28 11.47 7.39 7.57
N ASP A 29 11.37 6.09 7.34
CA ASP A 29 12.22 5.36 6.39
C ASP A 29 11.98 5.85 4.95
N ALA A 30 10.72 6.11 4.58
CA ALA A 30 10.38 6.66 3.28
C ALA A 30 10.99 8.06 3.06
N ILE A 31 10.95 8.93 4.07
CA ILE A 31 11.56 10.27 4.02
C ILE A 31 13.08 10.16 3.91
N ALA A 32 13.71 9.27 4.69
CA ALA A 32 15.15 9.05 4.64
C ALA A 32 15.60 8.54 3.25
N LEU A 33 14.87 7.59 2.68
CA LEU A 33 15.12 7.08 1.34
C LEU A 33 14.94 8.17 0.26
N ALA A 34 13.89 8.98 0.37
CA ALA A 34 13.65 10.08 -0.57
C ALA A 34 14.79 11.11 -0.55
N ARG A 35 15.28 11.47 0.65
CA ARG A 35 16.43 12.38 0.80
C ARG A 35 17.69 11.80 0.17
N SER A 36 17.98 10.52 0.39
CA SER A 36 19.17 9.92 -0.19
C SER A 36 19.12 9.80 -1.72
N ILE A 37 17.92 9.57 -2.28
CA ILE A 37 17.72 9.60 -3.74
C ILE A 37 17.95 11.02 -4.27
N ALA A 38 17.46 12.04 -3.57
CA ALA A 38 17.68 13.44 -3.95
C ALA A 38 19.18 13.81 -3.93
N GLU A 39 19.91 13.42 -2.88
CA GLU A 39 21.36 13.62 -2.78
C GLU A 39 22.12 12.91 -3.92
N THR A 40 21.68 11.70 -4.29
CA THR A 40 22.26 10.95 -5.41
C THR A 40 21.97 11.64 -6.74
N LEU A 41 20.76 12.17 -6.94
CA LEU A 41 20.40 12.93 -8.14
C LEU A 41 21.19 14.23 -8.28
N ASP A 42 21.47 14.92 -7.17
CA ASP A 42 22.27 16.15 -7.16
C ASP A 42 23.74 15.88 -7.49
N GLY A 43 24.25 14.70 -7.15
CA GLY A 43 25.59 14.25 -7.54
C GLY A 43 25.73 13.79 -8.99
N LEU A 44 24.62 13.58 -9.71
CA LEU A 44 24.61 13.12 -11.10
C LEU A 44 24.46 14.30 -12.07
N SER A 45 25.13 14.22 -13.22
CA SER A 45 25.04 15.21 -14.29
C SER A 45 24.83 14.57 -15.66
N GLY A 46 24.34 15.35 -16.63
CA GLY A 46 24.13 14.91 -18.01
C GLY A 46 23.17 13.73 -18.13
N ASP A 47 23.51 12.79 -19.00
CA ASP A 47 22.65 11.65 -19.38
C ASP A 47 22.35 10.70 -18.22
N ALA A 48 23.29 10.55 -17.27
CA ALA A 48 23.09 9.71 -16.09
C ALA A 48 21.96 10.22 -15.20
N ARG A 49 21.82 11.55 -15.08
CA ARG A 49 20.72 12.18 -14.34
C ARG A 49 19.39 11.96 -15.05
N LEU A 50 19.36 12.11 -16.37
CA LEU A 50 18.14 11.91 -17.17
C LEU A 50 17.65 10.46 -17.11
N LEU A 51 18.56 9.48 -17.21
CA LEU A 51 18.22 8.06 -17.07
C LEU A 51 17.65 7.75 -15.69
N MET A 52 18.27 8.27 -14.62
CA MET A 52 17.78 8.06 -13.26
C MET A 52 16.38 8.68 -13.05
N LEU A 53 16.14 9.87 -13.59
CA LEU A 53 14.82 10.52 -13.53
C LEU A 53 13.74 9.75 -14.30
N SER A 54 14.08 9.20 -15.48
CA SER A 54 13.16 8.34 -16.24
C SER A 54 12.77 7.10 -15.45
N ASN A 55 13.75 6.40 -14.88
CA ASN A 55 13.51 5.22 -14.06
C ASN A 55 12.64 5.55 -12.83
N LEU A 56 12.83 6.72 -12.22
CA LEU A 56 12.00 7.16 -11.09
C LEU A 56 10.56 7.47 -11.51
N ASP A 57 10.31 8.02 -12.70
CA ASP A 57 8.95 8.23 -13.21
C ASP A 57 8.23 6.91 -13.49
N ASP A 58 8.93 5.92 -14.04
CA ASP A 58 8.35 4.58 -14.26
C ASP A 58 7.97 3.92 -12.93
N VAL A 59 8.84 4.02 -11.91
CA VAL A 59 8.55 3.54 -10.57
C VAL A 59 7.36 4.28 -9.95
N ARG A 60 7.28 5.61 -10.11
CA ARG A 60 6.14 6.42 -9.64
C ARG A 60 4.84 5.93 -10.26
N ARG A 61 4.79 5.73 -11.58
CA ARG A 61 3.59 5.24 -12.28
C ARG A 61 3.16 3.86 -11.82
N ALA A 62 4.11 2.94 -11.61
CA ALA A 62 3.82 1.60 -11.10
C ALA A 62 3.23 1.65 -9.69
N LEU A 63 3.75 2.53 -8.82
CA LEU A 63 3.24 2.73 -7.47
C LEU A 63 1.84 3.36 -7.47
N GLU A 64 1.58 4.34 -8.34
CA GLU A 64 0.25 4.94 -8.50
C GLU A 64 -0.79 3.91 -8.94
N GLY A 65 -0.45 3.04 -9.90
CA GLY A 65 -1.31 1.94 -10.33
C GLY A 65 -1.63 0.97 -9.19
N ARG A 66 -0.61 0.60 -8.40
CA ARG A 66 -0.80 -0.29 -7.24
C ARG A 66 -1.65 0.35 -6.14
N ALA A 67 -1.44 1.63 -5.86
CA ALA A 67 -2.23 2.37 -4.88
C ALA A 67 -3.70 2.47 -5.30
N ALA A 68 -3.96 2.67 -6.60
CA ALA A 68 -5.31 2.65 -7.15
C ALA A 68 -5.98 1.27 -6.99
N SER A 69 -5.26 0.18 -7.31
CA SER A 69 -5.76 -1.18 -7.11
C SER A 69 -6.07 -1.48 -5.64
N LEU A 70 -5.17 -1.15 -4.72
CA LEU A 70 -5.38 -1.34 -3.28
C LEU A 70 -6.57 -0.53 -2.77
N SER A 71 -6.74 0.71 -3.24
CA SER A 71 -7.91 1.53 -2.92
C SER A 71 -9.22 0.86 -3.39
N GLY A 72 -9.21 0.30 -4.61
CA GLY A 72 -10.33 -0.48 -5.14
C GLY A 72 -10.65 -1.71 -4.30
N GLU A 73 -9.65 -2.50 -3.94
CA GLU A 73 -9.81 -3.68 -3.07
C GLU A 73 -10.38 -3.31 -1.69
N MET A 74 -9.87 -2.24 -1.08
CA MET A 74 -10.39 -1.73 0.19
C MET A 74 -11.86 -1.27 0.10
N GLN A 75 -12.26 -0.64 -1.02
CA GLN A 75 -13.65 -0.26 -1.24
C GLN A 75 -14.56 -1.50 -1.35
N VAL A 76 -14.12 -2.53 -2.08
CA VAL A 76 -14.85 -3.80 -2.21
C VAL A 76 -15.01 -4.48 -0.85
N GLN A 77 -13.92 -4.58 -0.07
CA GLN A 77 -13.97 -5.17 1.28
C GLN A 77 -14.89 -4.38 2.22
N ARG A 78 -14.87 -3.05 2.17
CA ARG A 78 -15.81 -2.20 2.95
C ARG A 78 -17.26 -2.43 2.55
N ALA A 79 -17.54 -2.58 1.26
CA ALA A 79 -18.88 -2.89 0.78
C ALA A 79 -19.35 -4.27 1.28
N GLN A 80 -18.47 -5.26 1.27
CA GLN A 80 -18.74 -6.60 1.79
C GLN A 80 -19.04 -6.59 3.30
N ILE A 81 -18.22 -5.90 4.09
CA ILE A 81 -18.44 -5.73 5.54
C ILE A 81 -19.78 -5.03 5.80
N THR A 82 -20.11 -4.00 5.02
CA THR A 82 -21.38 -3.26 5.15
C THR A 82 -22.57 -4.16 4.83
N ALA A 83 -22.49 -4.97 3.78
CA ALA A 83 -23.53 -5.94 3.43
C ALA A 83 -23.69 -7.01 4.52
N MET A 84 -22.59 -7.53 5.06
CA MET A 84 -22.60 -8.51 6.15
C MET A 84 -23.23 -7.94 7.41
N ASN A 85 -22.88 -6.70 7.79
CA ASN A 85 -23.47 -6.01 8.93
C ASN A 85 -24.98 -5.76 8.76
N ARG A 86 -25.46 -5.48 7.53
CA ARG A 86 -26.90 -5.39 7.25
C ARG A 86 -27.58 -6.74 7.40
N GLY A 87 -26.96 -7.82 6.91
CA GLY A 87 -27.46 -9.19 7.06
C GLY A 87 -27.57 -9.62 8.52
N LEU A 88 -26.54 -9.35 9.33
CA LEU A 88 -26.55 -9.65 10.77
C LEU A 88 -27.67 -8.89 11.51
N ARG A 89 -27.84 -7.59 11.24
CA ARG A 89 -28.95 -6.80 11.82
C ARG A 89 -30.33 -7.30 11.39
N ALA A 90 -30.47 -7.83 10.17
CA ALA A 90 -31.73 -8.42 9.72
C ALA A 90 -32.03 -9.71 10.50
N ILE A 91 -31.03 -10.56 10.75
CA ILE A 91 -31.16 -11.79 11.54
C ILE A 91 -31.56 -11.45 12.99
N ASP A 92 -30.94 -10.45 13.61
CA ASP A 92 -31.32 -9.96 14.95
C ASP A 92 -32.79 -9.45 14.97
N GLY A 93 -33.23 -8.78 13.91
CA GLY A 93 -34.60 -8.30 13.76
C GLY A 93 -35.65 -9.41 13.62
N TYR A 94 -35.31 -10.55 13.02
CA TYR A 94 -36.18 -11.72 12.96
C TYR A 94 -36.19 -12.51 14.28
N GLY A 95 -35.05 -12.61 14.97
CA GLY A 95 -34.95 -13.25 16.29
C GLY A 95 -35.74 -12.52 17.39
N GLY A 96 -35.82 -11.19 17.34
CA GLY A 96 -36.56 -10.38 18.31
C GLY A 96 -38.08 -10.35 18.12
N ARG A 97 -38.61 -10.70 16.93
CA ARG A 97 -40.06 -10.67 16.65
C ARG A 97 -40.77 -11.96 17.10
N ALA A 98 -40.05 -13.08 17.22
CA ALA A 98 -40.62 -14.33 17.75
C ALA A 98 -40.82 -14.32 19.28
N GLY A 99 -40.18 -13.41 20.02
CA GLY A 99 -40.30 -13.30 21.48
C GLY A 99 -41.37 -12.33 22.00
N ARG A 100 -42.13 -11.66 21.13
CA ARG A 100 -43.16 -10.66 21.50
C ARG A 100 -44.53 -11.06 20.96
N GLY A 101 -44.90 -12.32 21.14
CA GLY A 101 -46.19 -12.89 20.73
C GLY A 101 -46.83 -13.82 21.77
N GLU A 102 -46.32 -13.86 23.01
CA GLU A 102 -46.92 -14.62 24.11
C GLU A 102 -46.88 -13.77 25.39
N ARG A 103 -47.81 -12.83 25.52
CA ARG A 103 -48.47 -12.43 26.80
C ARG A 103 -49.80 -11.78 26.49
#